data_AF-A0A646IJ88-F1
#
_entry.id   AF-A0A646IJ88-F1
#
_cell.length_a   1.000
_cell.length_b   1.000
_cell.length_c   1.000
_cell.angle_alpha   90.00
_cell.angle_beta   90.00
_cell.angle_gamma   90.00
#
_symmetry.space_group_name_H-M   'P 1'
#
loop_
_entity.id
_entity.type
_entity.pdbx_description
1 polymer ?
#
loop_
_entity_poly.entity_id
_entity_poly.type
_entity_poly.pdbx_seq_one_letter_code
_entity_poly.pdbx_strand_id
1 'polypeptide(L)'
;LQLVDAQSMFNLRNLLAHGRPDPEARRAFIALCAGQGLGQGACTSAADHIQARLRDGDMQAQAPLPRESLIEQALPGADPVALQALARRTVVLPAQTLVNANTSDLRVLQAVTPAVEPARLQALLGERDAGHWLLNRG
;
A
#
# COMPACT_ATOMS: atom_id res chain seq x y z
N LEU A 1 5.10 15.17 -18.96
CA LEU A 1 5.24 15.02 -17.49
C LEU A 1 3.88 14.65 -16.95
N GLN A 2 3.72 13.53 -16.23
CA GLN A 2 2.44 13.12 -15.64
C GLN A 2 2.52 13.34 -14.13
N LEU A 3 1.59 14.11 -13.57
CA LEU A 3 1.44 14.25 -12.13
C LEU A 3 0.60 13.09 -11.60
N VAL A 4 1.07 12.46 -10.51
CA VAL A 4 0.39 11.36 -9.85
C VAL A 4 0.20 11.76 -8.39
N ASP A 5 -1.01 11.59 -7.87
CA ASP A 5 -1.28 11.73 -6.44
C ASP A 5 -0.59 10.58 -5.69
N ALA A 6 0.38 10.90 -4.84
CA ALA A 6 1.10 9.89 -4.06
C ALA A 6 0.19 9.18 -3.03
N GLN A 7 -0.86 9.86 -2.54
CA GLN A 7 -1.83 9.28 -1.61
C GLN A 7 -2.84 8.35 -2.30
N SER A 8 -2.78 8.21 -3.63
CA SER A 8 -3.54 7.17 -4.36
C SER A 8 -3.00 5.74 -4.12
N MET A 9 -1.82 5.63 -3.51
CA MET A 9 -1.12 4.37 -3.26
C MET A 9 -1.12 4.01 -1.77
N PHE A 10 -0.89 2.73 -1.47
CA PHE A 10 -0.69 2.27 -0.10
C PHE A 10 0.64 2.79 0.46
N ASN A 11 0.59 3.59 1.51
CA ASN A 11 1.78 4.10 2.19
C ASN A 11 2.37 3.01 3.11
N LEU A 12 3.56 2.49 2.78
CA LEU A 12 4.25 1.47 3.57
C LEU A 12 4.54 1.93 5.00
N ARG A 13 4.66 3.25 5.25
CA ARG A 13 4.81 3.80 6.61
C ARG A 13 3.58 3.54 7.50
N ASN A 14 2.41 3.25 6.92
CA ASN A 14 1.22 2.83 7.66
C ASN A 14 1.36 1.42 8.27
N LEU A 15 2.34 0.61 7.85
CA LEU A 15 2.61 -0.68 8.51
C LEU A 15 3.00 -0.51 9.99
N LEU A 16 3.32 0.71 10.41
CA LEU A 16 3.53 1.07 11.80
C LEU A 16 2.48 2.10 12.23
N ALA A 17 2.01 2.01 13.47
CA ALA A 17 1.23 3.01 14.18
C ALA A 17 1.96 3.33 15.50
N HIS A 18 2.31 4.59 15.73
CA HIS A 18 3.11 5.03 16.89
C HIS A 18 4.37 4.16 17.14
N GLY A 19 5.10 3.82 16.08
CA GLY A 19 6.31 2.99 16.13
C GLY A 19 6.09 1.49 16.38
N ARG A 20 4.83 1.04 16.47
CA ARG A 20 4.46 -0.37 16.66
C ARG A 20 3.81 -0.94 15.40
N PRO A 21 3.91 -2.25 15.13
CA PRO A 21 3.18 -2.89 14.03
C PRO A 21 1.68 -2.58 14.06
N ASP A 22 1.14 -2.12 12.93
CA ASP A 22 -0.30 -1.95 12.73
C ASP A 22 -0.88 -3.23 12.09
N PRO A 23 -1.78 -3.97 12.78
CA PRO A 23 -2.32 -5.22 12.27
C PRO A 23 -3.30 -5.03 11.11
N GLU A 24 -4.00 -3.90 11.02
CA GLU A 24 -4.91 -3.60 9.92
C GLU A 24 -4.15 -3.25 8.65
N ALA A 25 -3.20 -2.33 8.75
CA ALA A 25 -2.33 -1.99 7.63
C ALA A 25 -1.52 -3.21 7.15
N ARG A 26 -1.08 -4.08 8.09
CA ARG A 26 -0.38 -5.33 7.74
C ARG A 26 -1.28 -6.27 6.94
N ARG A 27 -2.54 -6.46 7.34
CA ARG A 27 -3.51 -7.27 6.58
C ARG A 27 -3.75 -6.68 5.19
N ALA A 28 -3.92 -5.36 5.10
CA ALA A 28 -4.12 -4.67 3.84
C ALA A 28 -2.91 -4.86 2.89
N PHE A 29 -1.68 -4.65 3.38
CA PHE A 29 -0.48 -4.86 2.57
C PHE A 29 -0.36 -6.31 2.08
N ILE A 30 -0.61 -7.31 2.94
CA ILE A 30 -0.54 -8.73 2.54
C ILE A 30 -1.57 -9.03 1.45
N ALA A 31 -2.81 -8.53 1.57
CA ALA A 31 -3.84 -8.70 0.56
C ALA A 31 -3.47 -8.00 -0.76
N LEU A 32 -2.94 -6.77 -0.70
CA LEU A 32 -2.47 -6.04 -1.86
C LEU A 32 -1.33 -6.78 -2.58
N CYS A 33 -0.32 -7.22 -1.83
CA CYS A 33 0.83 -7.98 -2.32
C CYS A 33 0.39 -9.28 -2.99
N ALA A 34 -0.45 -10.08 -2.31
CA ALA A 34 -0.96 -11.34 -2.87
C ALA A 34 -1.82 -11.13 -4.12
N GLY A 35 -2.57 -10.02 -4.17
CA GLY A 35 -3.34 -9.59 -5.33
C GLY A 35 -2.52 -9.34 -6.60
N GLN A 36 -1.19 -9.21 -6.48
CA GLN A 36 -0.27 -9.04 -7.60
C GLN A 36 0.28 -10.37 -8.14
N GLY A 37 -0.16 -11.51 -7.59
CA GLY A 37 0.34 -12.84 -7.95
C GLY A 37 1.50 -13.33 -7.08
N LEU A 38 1.82 -12.62 -5.99
CA LEU A 38 2.85 -13.04 -5.03
C LEU A 38 2.28 -14.04 -4.02
N GLY A 39 3.10 -14.99 -3.57
CA GLY A 39 2.66 -15.99 -2.58
C GLY A 39 2.37 -15.35 -1.22
N GLN A 40 1.28 -15.77 -0.55
CA GLN A 40 0.86 -15.22 0.74
C GLN A 40 1.96 -15.28 1.82
N GLY A 41 2.72 -16.38 1.87
CA GLY A 41 3.86 -16.53 2.79
C GLY A 41 4.96 -15.50 2.51
N ALA A 42 5.30 -15.28 1.24
CA ALA A 42 6.27 -14.26 0.84
C ALA A 42 5.79 -12.85 1.19
N CYS A 43 4.50 -12.54 0.96
CA CYS A 43 3.91 -11.26 1.36
C CYS A 43 3.91 -11.03 2.87
N THR A 44 3.73 -12.09 3.66
CA THR A 44 3.81 -12.04 5.13
C THR A 44 5.23 -11.70 5.57
N SER A 45 6.24 -12.42 5.06
CA SER A 45 7.65 -12.14 5.34
C SER A 45 8.08 -10.76 4.87
N ALA A 46 7.57 -10.30 3.72
CA ALA A 46 7.83 -8.97 3.19
C ALA A 46 7.29 -7.87 4.12
N ALA A 47 6.09 -8.05 4.67
CA ALA A 47 5.52 -7.11 5.64
C ALA A 47 6.41 -6.98 6.88
N ASP A 48 6.89 -8.12 7.41
CA ASP A 48 7.76 -8.16 8.58
C ASP A 48 9.12 -7.49 8.29
N HIS A 49 9.71 -7.77 7.13
CA HIS A 49 10.94 -7.14 6.67
C HIS A 49 10.80 -5.61 6.57
N ILE A 50 9.74 -5.14 5.89
CA ILE A 50 9.48 -3.70 5.72
C ILE A 50 9.26 -3.03 7.08
N GLN A 51 8.49 -3.64 7.97
CA GLN A 51 8.28 -3.13 9.33
C GLN A 51 9.57 -3.04 10.15
N ALA A 52 10.49 -3.97 10.00
CA ALA A 52 11.80 -3.89 10.64
C ALA A 52 12.63 -2.73 10.06
N ARG A 53 12.72 -2.64 8.73
CA ARG A 53 13.48 -1.57 8.06
C ARG A 53 12.95 -0.17 8.36
N LEU A 54 11.63 0.00 8.44
CA LEU A 54 11.03 1.30 8.76
C LEU A 54 11.29 1.72 10.22
N ARG A 55 11.29 0.76 11.17
CA ARG A 55 11.66 1.03 12.57
C ARG A 55 13.13 1.41 12.70
N ASP A 56 14.01 0.69 12.00
CA ASP A 56 15.44 0.98 12.00
C ASP A 56 15.76 2.33 11.35
N GLY A 57 15.08 2.67 10.25
CA GLY A 57 15.25 3.96 9.56
C GLY A 57 14.71 5.17 10.34
N ASP A 58 13.78 4.99 11.28
CA ASP A 58 13.40 6.04 12.23
C ASP A 58 14.45 6.21 13.35
N MET A 59 15.23 5.17 13.67
CA MET A 59 16.28 5.18 14.70
C MET A 59 17.67 5.59 14.16
N GLN A 60 17.97 5.24 12.92
CA GLN A 60 19.21 5.55 12.23
C GLN A 60 18.87 6.54 11.12
N ALA A 61 19.46 7.74 11.16
CA ALA A 61 19.39 8.75 10.10
C ALA A 61 20.10 8.28 8.80
N GLN A 62 19.75 7.10 8.30
CA GLN A 62 20.18 6.54 7.04
C GLN A 62 19.24 7.09 5.97
N ALA A 63 19.83 7.60 4.90
CA ALA A 63 19.15 8.23 3.77
C ALA A 63 17.93 7.42 3.29
N PRO A 64 16.90 8.06 2.71
CA PRO A 64 15.69 7.39 2.27
C PRO A 64 16.03 6.16 1.40
N LEU A 65 15.64 4.96 1.84
CA LEU A 65 15.69 3.79 0.98
C LEU A 65 14.72 4.04 -0.19
N PRO A 66 15.17 3.95 -1.46
CA PRO A 66 14.26 4.00 -2.59
C PRO A 66 13.18 2.92 -2.43
N ARG A 67 11.92 3.28 -2.69
CA ARG A 67 10.77 2.37 -2.48
C ARG A 67 10.92 1.06 -3.26
N GLU A 68 11.46 1.14 -4.48
CA GLU A 68 11.70 -0.01 -5.35
C GLU A 68 12.69 -0.98 -4.71
N SER A 69 13.82 -0.45 -4.22
CA SER A 69 14.83 -1.25 -3.52
C SER A 69 14.30 -1.88 -2.24
N LEU A 70 13.38 -1.21 -1.52
CA LEU A 70 12.75 -1.78 -0.32
C LEU A 70 11.85 -2.98 -0.67
N ILE A 71 11.08 -2.90 -1.75
CA ILE A 71 10.20 -3.99 -2.20
C ILE A 71 11.02 -5.16 -2.75
N GLU A 72 12.05 -4.89 -3.55
CA GLU A 72 12.95 -5.92 -4.10
C GLU A 72 13.69 -6.69 -2.99
N GLN A 73 14.18 -6.00 -1.96
CA GLN A 73 14.82 -6.63 -0.80
C GLN A 73 13.84 -7.46 0.04
N ALA A 74 12.59 -7.02 0.14
CA ALA A 74 11.56 -7.71 0.91
C ALA A 74 11.02 -8.97 0.20
N LEU A 75 11.15 -9.06 -1.13
CA LEU A 75 10.62 -10.13 -1.97
C LEU A 75 11.70 -10.69 -2.92
N PRO A 76 12.79 -11.25 -2.40
CA PRO A 76 13.89 -11.73 -3.22
C PRO A 76 13.45 -12.89 -4.13
N GLY A 77 13.80 -12.81 -5.41
CA GLY A 77 13.49 -13.86 -6.40
C GLY A 77 12.03 -13.92 -6.85
N ALA A 78 11.20 -12.95 -6.46
CA ALA A 78 9.84 -12.85 -6.96
C ALA A 78 9.80 -12.44 -8.45
N ASP A 79 8.68 -12.75 -9.10
CA ASP A 79 8.43 -12.36 -10.50
C ASP A 79 8.56 -10.83 -10.67
N PRO A 80 9.45 -10.35 -11.56
CA PRO A 80 9.63 -8.92 -11.82
C PRO A 80 8.34 -8.20 -12.21
N VAL A 81 7.41 -8.86 -12.91
CA VAL A 81 6.14 -8.25 -13.32
C VAL A 81 5.25 -7.99 -12.10
N ALA A 82 5.16 -8.97 -11.19
CA ALA A 82 4.43 -8.84 -9.93
C ALA A 82 5.05 -7.78 -9.02
N LEU A 83 6.39 -7.73 -8.92
CA LEU A 83 7.12 -6.70 -8.17
C LEU A 83 6.83 -5.30 -8.71
N GLN A 84 6.89 -5.12 -10.02
CA GLN A 84 6.59 -3.83 -10.64
C GLN A 84 5.12 -3.43 -10.43
N ALA A 85 4.20 -4.39 -10.46
CA ALA A 85 2.79 -4.15 -10.17
C ALA A 85 2.54 -3.74 -8.70
N LEU A 86 3.28 -4.31 -7.75
CA LEU A 86 3.25 -3.91 -6.34
C LEU A 86 3.88 -2.53 -6.12
N ALA A 87 5.02 -2.27 -6.77
CA ALA A 87 5.73 -0.99 -6.68
C ALA A 87 4.91 0.19 -7.23
N ARG A 88 4.04 -0.03 -8.23
CA ARG A 88 3.10 0.99 -8.73
C ARG A 88 1.93 1.31 -7.78
N ARG A 89 1.73 0.50 -6.73
CA ARG A 89 0.61 0.63 -5.78
C ARG A 89 1.05 0.93 -4.37
N THR A 90 2.34 1.12 -4.17
CA THR A 90 2.93 1.35 -2.86
C THR A 90 3.82 2.58 -2.92
N VAL A 91 3.86 3.30 -1.81
CA VAL A 91 4.67 4.52 -1.65
C VAL A 91 5.26 4.53 -0.24
N VAL A 92 6.32 5.29 -0.04
CA VAL A 92 6.81 5.65 1.30
C VAL A 92 6.67 7.15 1.43
N LEU A 93 5.76 7.62 2.28
CA LEU A 93 5.62 9.05 2.60
C LEU A 93 6.25 9.35 3.97
N PRO A 94 6.62 10.61 4.26
CA PRO A 94 7.29 10.96 5.52
C PRO A 94 6.47 10.69 6.78
N ALA A 95 5.14 10.71 6.67
CA ALA A 95 4.21 10.43 7.75
C ALA A 95 3.22 9.34 7.32
N GLN A 96 2.50 8.77 8.29
CA GLN A 96 1.34 7.93 8.01
C GLN A 96 0.25 8.76 7.33
N THR A 97 -0.43 8.16 6.36
CA THR A 97 -1.45 8.86 5.56
C THR A 97 -2.58 7.92 5.20
N LEU A 98 -3.81 8.43 5.20
CA LEU A 98 -4.92 7.72 4.57
C LEU A 98 -4.72 7.64 3.06
N VAL A 99 -5.33 6.62 2.44
CA VAL A 99 -5.44 6.50 0.99
C VAL A 99 -6.51 7.45 0.48
N ASN A 100 -6.18 8.26 -0.52
CA ASN A 100 -7.14 9.11 -1.22
C ASN A 100 -7.99 8.26 -2.18
N ALA A 101 -9.22 7.95 -1.76
CA ALA A 101 -10.13 7.12 -2.56
C ALA A 101 -10.54 7.76 -3.90
N ASN A 102 -10.46 9.09 -4.01
CA ASN A 102 -10.81 9.78 -5.26
C ASN A 102 -9.78 9.58 -6.38
N THR A 103 -8.57 9.11 -6.06
CA THR A 103 -7.48 8.91 -7.03
C THR A 103 -6.91 7.49 -7.01
N SER A 104 -7.18 6.74 -5.94
CA SER A 104 -6.70 5.36 -5.76
C SER A 104 -7.32 4.37 -6.73
N ASP A 105 -6.55 3.36 -7.11
CA ASP A 105 -7.07 2.23 -7.90
C ASP A 105 -7.86 1.22 -7.05
N LEU A 106 -8.66 0.40 -7.72
CA LEU A 106 -9.55 -0.58 -7.10
C LEU A 106 -8.80 -1.59 -6.20
N ARG A 107 -7.60 -2.06 -6.59
CA ARG A 107 -6.86 -3.07 -5.83
C ARG A 107 -6.38 -2.51 -4.50
N VAL A 108 -5.88 -1.26 -4.50
CA VAL A 108 -5.49 -0.58 -3.27
C VAL A 108 -6.70 -0.41 -2.36
N LEU A 109 -7.84 0.05 -2.90
CA LEU A 109 -9.06 0.22 -2.11
C LEU A 109 -9.60 -1.10 -1.55
N GLN A 110 -9.66 -2.16 -2.34
CA GLN A 110 -10.05 -3.50 -1.88
C GLN A 110 -9.18 -3.97 -0.71
N ALA A 111 -7.88 -3.69 -0.76
CA ALA A 111 -6.96 -4.06 0.30
C ALA A 111 -7.16 -3.25 1.59
N VAL A 112 -7.40 -1.93 1.49
CA VAL A 112 -7.57 -1.07 2.67
C VAL A 112 -9.00 -1.01 3.22
N THR A 113 -10.01 -1.48 2.47
CA THR A 113 -11.40 -1.57 2.92
C THR A 113 -11.94 -3.01 2.84
N PRO A 114 -11.37 -3.98 3.57
CA PRO A 114 -11.74 -5.39 3.44
C PRO A 114 -13.17 -5.70 3.88
N ALA A 115 -13.82 -4.81 4.64
CA ALA A 115 -15.22 -4.94 5.05
C ALA A 115 -16.21 -4.44 3.99
N VAL A 116 -15.74 -3.76 2.94
CA VAL A 116 -16.61 -3.28 1.85
C VAL A 116 -16.69 -4.34 0.77
N GLU A 117 -17.90 -4.78 0.46
CA GLU A 117 -18.15 -5.74 -0.60
C GLU A 117 -17.56 -5.29 -1.95
N PRO A 118 -16.87 -6.16 -2.70
CA PRO A 118 -16.22 -5.78 -3.96
C PRO A 118 -17.15 -5.12 -4.97
N ALA A 119 -18.40 -5.61 -5.09
CA ALA A 119 -19.40 -5.05 -6.00
C ALA A 119 -19.82 -3.64 -5.57
N ARG A 120 -19.95 -3.40 -4.26
CA ARG A 120 -20.25 -2.07 -3.72
C ARG A 120 -19.11 -1.10 -3.99
N LEU A 121 -17.87 -1.55 -3.79
CA LEU A 121 -16.69 -0.73 -4.07
C LEU A 121 -16.59 -0.39 -5.57
N GLN A 122 -16.83 -1.35 -6.47
CA GLN A 122 -16.88 -1.11 -7.91
C GLN A 122 -17.96 -0.08 -8.29
N ALA A 123 -19.16 -0.19 -7.72
CA ALA A 123 -20.23 0.78 -7.94
C ALA A 123 -19.82 2.19 -7.50
N LEU A 124 -19.20 2.33 -6.32
CA LEU A 124 -18.70 3.62 -5.83
C LEU A 124 -17.61 4.22 -6.75
N LEU A 125 -16.75 3.39 -7.34
CA LEU A 125 -15.78 3.85 -8.32
C LEU A 125 -16.43 4.26 -9.64
N GLY A 126 -17.49 3.58 -10.07
CA GLY A 126 -18.29 4.01 -11.21
C GLY A 126 -18.89 5.41 -11.02
N GLU A 127 -19.47 5.67 -9.84
CA GLU A 127 -19.97 7.01 -9.48
C GLU A 127 -18.85 8.05 -9.47
N ARG A 128 -17.70 7.71 -8.87
CA ARG A 128 -16.50 8.58 -8.85
C ARG A 128 -16.05 8.95 -10.25
N ASP A 129 -15.92 7.96 -11.12
CA ASP A 129 -15.43 8.14 -12.49
C ASP A 129 -16.46 8.88 -13.36
N ALA A 130 -17.74 8.89 -12.97
CA ALA A 130 -18.79 9.73 -13.53
C ALA A 130 -18.80 11.17 -12.99
N GLY A 131 -17.88 11.53 -12.09
CA GLY A 131 -17.72 12.89 -11.54
C GLY A 131 -18.32 13.09 -10.15
N HIS A 132 -18.85 12.03 -9.50
CA HIS A 132 -19.37 12.11 -8.14
C HIS A 132 -18.28 11.82 -7.11
N TRP A 133 -17.68 12.88 -6.57
CA TRP A 133 -16.60 12.77 -5.59
C TRP A 133 -17.05 12.05 -4.31
N LEU A 134 -16.18 11.18 -3.80
CA LEU A 134 -16.35 10.54 -2.50
C LEU A 134 -16.04 11.58 -1.42
N LEU A 135 -17.08 11.95 -0.67
CA LEU A 135 -17.00 12.93 0.41
C LEU A 135 -16.88 12.20 1.76
N ASN A 136 -15.87 12.56 2.55
CA ASN A 136 -15.81 12.17 3.96
C ASN A 136 -16.87 12.96 4.73
N ARG A 137 -17.75 12.27 5.47
CA ARG A 137 -18.83 12.89 6.24
C ARG A 137 -18.60 12.91 7.76
N GLY A 138 -17.41 12.52 8.23
CA GLY A 138 -17.10 12.39 9.66
C GLY A 138 -17.45 11.00 10.16
#